data_AF-A0A7C4LET8-F1
#
_entry.id   AF-A0A7C4LET8-F1
#
_cell.length_a   1.000
_cell.length_b   1.000
_cell.length_c   1.000
_cell.angle_alpha   90.00
_cell.angle_beta   90.00
_cell.angle_gamma   90.00
#
_symmetry.space_group_name_H-M   'P 1'
#
loop_
_entity.id
_entity.type
_entity.pdbx_description
1 polymer ?
#
loop_
_entity_poly.entity_id
_entity_poly.type
_entity_poly.pdbx_seq_one_letter_code
_entity_poly.pdbx_strand_id
1 'polypeptide(L)'
;MKRIALIAMGVCLAAALVVIAAEVRSVNTVGFAKKALLPAGGLELIGVPFTSFTSGGSTTLEDMLGTNQLTAASFYTSADRVLLWDRVGVTYNFFAIRSSDGKFHNANSAGAWAGPATNPVVNVGDGLWLWRYGAASTTNQVYLLGEVIDATNAVIPIYEGLNLISYPFSCEFDVNASTLTTNNGVIGGTFYTTADWILVWDPVGRTYHKWAVKASDGKWHYADSAATWAGGPVTNKIAVGEGFWYKRVTNAVLNWAESNPYLSNL
;
A
#
# COMPACT_ATOMS: atom_id res chain seq x y z
N MET A 1 -8.69 -67.74 60.93
CA MET A 1 -10.07 -67.22 60.91
C MET A 1 -10.06 -65.81 60.32
N LYS A 2 -10.85 -65.61 59.25
CA LYS A 2 -11.56 -64.38 58.83
C LYS A 2 -10.86 -63.00 58.88
N ARG A 3 -10.39 -62.58 57.69
CA ARG A 3 -10.61 -61.33 56.89
C ARG A 3 -10.61 -59.91 57.53
N ILE A 4 -10.24 -58.94 56.65
CA ILE A 4 -10.54 -57.46 56.57
C ILE A 4 -9.35 -56.59 57.04
N ALA A 5 -8.81 -55.54 56.38
CA ALA A 5 -8.99 -54.79 55.11
C ALA A 5 -7.64 -54.06 54.80
N LEU A 6 -7.11 -54.04 53.58
CA LEU A 6 -7.21 -53.02 52.51
C LEU A 6 -6.94 -51.53 52.92
N ILE A 7 -6.01 -50.90 52.16
CA ILE A 7 -5.87 -49.46 51.78
C ILE A 7 -4.68 -48.69 52.39
N ALA A 8 -3.65 -48.49 51.56
CA ALA A 8 -2.97 -47.21 51.28
C ALA A 8 -1.95 -47.47 50.14
N MET A 9 -2.37 -47.56 48.87
CA MET A 9 -2.51 -46.40 47.96
C MET A 9 -1.16 -45.64 47.92
N GLY A 10 -0.21 -46.05 47.08
CA GLY A 10 -0.27 -45.77 45.65
C GLY A 10 0.52 -44.50 45.34
N VAL A 11 1.83 -44.50 45.59
CA VAL A 11 2.73 -43.47 45.07
C VAL A 11 3.38 -44.04 43.81
N CYS A 12 2.56 -44.23 42.77
CA CYS A 12 3.09 -44.22 41.42
C CYS A 12 3.51 -42.78 41.16
N LEU A 13 4.81 -42.53 41.24
CA LEU A 13 5.47 -41.30 40.84
C LEU A 13 5.30 -41.16 39.31
N ALA A 14 4.09 -40.86 38.86
CA ALA A 14 3.86 -40.35 37.53
C ALA A 14 4.37 -38.91 37.55
N ALA A 15 5.66 -38.74 37.27
CA ALA A 15 6.18 -37.46 36.82
C ALA A 15 5.41 -37.14 35.53
N ALA A 16 4.31 -36.42 35.68
CA ALA A 16 3.65 -35.78 34.56
C ALA A 16 4.67 -34.78 34.01
N LEU A 17 5.39 -35.19 32.97
CA LEU A 17 6.04 -34.28 32.05
C LEU A 17 4.93 -33.44 31.45
N VAL A 18 4.62 -32.33 32.12
CA VAL A 18 3.89 -31.23 31.51
C VAL A 18 4.83 -30.69 30.45
N VAL A 19 4.78 -31.30 29.27
CA VAL A 19 5.25 -30.64 28.06
C VAL A 19 4.29 -29.48 27.89
N ILE A 20 4.66 -28.32 28.42
CA ILE A 20 4.08 -27.06 27.98
C ILE A 20 4.46 -27.02 26.51
N ALA A 21 3.52 -27.44 25.65
CA ALA A 21 3.62 -27.18 24.24
C ALA A 21 3.69 -25.65 24.15
N ALA A 22 4.90 -25.12 23.99
CA ALA A 22 5.09 -23.72 23.70
C ALA A 22 4.31 -23.50 22.40
N GLU A 23 3.16 -22.82 22.51
CA GLU A 23 2.41 -22.41 21.34
C GLU A 23 3.34 -21.48 20.56
N VAL A 24 3.96 -22.00 19.50
CA VAL A 24 4.74 -21.18 18.58
C VAL A 24 3.73 -20.41 17.75
N ARG A 25 3.29 -19.27 18.25
CA ARG A 25 2.54 -18.31 17.45
C ARG A 25 3.50 -17.75 16.42
N SER A 26 3.11 -17.81 15.15
CA SER A 26 3.81 -17.04 14.12
C SER A 26 3.76 -15.58 14.55
N VAL A 27 4.92 -14.98 14.79
CA VAL A 27 5.02 -13.55 15.13
C VAL A 27 4.60 -12.70 13.92
N ASN A 28 4.81 -13.23 12.70
CA ASN A 28 4.59 -12.49 11.47
C ASN A 28 3.25 -12.90 10.84
N THR A 29 2.43 -11.90 10.50
CA THR A 29 1.20 -12.07 9.71
C THR A 29 1.47 -11.64 8.29
N VAL A 30 1.33 -12.56 7.34
CA VAL A 30 1.50 -12.29 5.91
C VAL A 30 0.18 -11.83 5.31
N GLY A 31 0.22 -10.76 4.52
CA GLY A 31 -0.92 -10.22 3.78
C GLY A 31 -0.68 -10.17 2.28
N PHE A 32 -1.77 -10.03 1.52
CA PHE A 32 -1.68 -9.67 0.12
C PHE A 32 -2.86 -8.80 -0.34
N ALA A 33 -2.65 -8.02 -1.39
CA ALA A 33 -3.69 -7.31 -2.13
C ALA A 33 -3.64 -7.70 -3.61
N LYS A 34 -4.80 -7.84 -4.27
CA LYS A 34 -4.87 -8.20 -5.69
C LYS A 34 -5.15 -6.96 -6.54
N LYS A 35 -4.48 -6.85 -7.68
CA LYS A 35 -4.69 -5.80 -8.67
C LYS A 35 -4.70 -6.37 -10.08
N ALA A 36 -5.71 -5.97 -10.85
CA ALA A 36 -5.89 -6.40 -12.22
C ALA A 36 -5.25 -5.38 -13.16
N LEU A 37 -4.14 -5.74 -13.80
CA LEU A 37 -3.53 -4.94 -14.86
C LEU A 37 -4.28 -5.17 -16.17
N LEU A 38 -4.99 -4.15 -16.62
CA LEU A 38 -5.74 -4.20 -17.88
C LEU A 38 -4.79 -4.32 -19.09
N PRO A 39 -5.23 -4.99 -20.17
CA PRO A 39 -4.43 -5.15 -21.39
C PRO A 39 -4.20 -3.83 -22.13
N ALA A 40 -3.41 -3.90 -23.21
CA ALA A 40 -3.19 -2.83 -24.17
C ALA A 40 -2.65 -1.53 -23.56
N GLY A 41 -1.59 -1.63 -22.76
CA GLY A 41 -0.96 -0.45 -22.17
C GLY A 41 -1.67 0.10 -20.93
N GLY A 42 -2.53 -0.69 -20.29
CA GLY A 42 -3.25 -0.29 -19.08
C GLY A 42 -2.31 0.22 -17.97
N LEU A 43 -2.73 1.29 -17.31
CA LEU A 43 -2.08 1.86 -16.15
C LEU A 43 -2.96 1.65 -14.93
N GLU A 44 -2.39 1.04 -13.89
CA GLU A 44 -3.07 0.84 -12.61
C GLU A 44 -2.30 1.53 -11.49
N LEU A 45 -3.02 2.34 -10.71
CA LEU A 45 -2.47 3.01 -9.54
C LEU A 45 -2.55 2.07 -8.34
N ILE A 46 -1.42 1.76 -7.75
CA ILE A 46 -1.34 0.89 -6.58
C ILE A 46 -0.66 1.59 -5.40
N GLY A 47 -0.95 1.08 -4.21
CA GLY A 47 -0.35 1.49 -2.96
C GLY A 47 0.56 0.42 -2.38
N VAL A 48 1.34 0.78 -1.38
CA VAL A 48 2.23 -0.11 -0.62
C VAL A 48 1.70 -0.28 0.80
N PRO A 49 0.78 -1.23 1.06
CA PRO A 49 0.11 -1.38 2.36
C PRO A 49 0.77 -2.42 3.28
N PHE A 50 1.93 -2.97 2.89
CA PHE A 50 2.65 -4.02 3.60
C PHE A 50 4.12 -3.67 3.78
N THR A 51 4.76 -4.25 4.80
CA THR A 51 6.20 -4.11 5.05
C THR A 51 6.97 -5.35 4.57
N SER A 52 8.30 -5.29 4.59
CA SER A 52 9.19 -6.37 4.20
C SER A 52 9.00 -7.61 5.09
N PHE A 53 9.19 -8.80 4.52
CA PHE A 53 9.31 -10.05 5.27
C PHE A 53 10.56 -10.11 6.16
N THR A 54 11.52 -9.23 5.92
CA THR A 54 12.73 -9.15 6.72
C THR A 54 12.52 -8.13 7.83
N SER A 55 12.55 -8.58 9.08
CA SER A 55 12.43 -7.69 10.25
C SER A 55 13.44 -6.54 10.19
N GLY A 56 12.95 -5.30 10.23
CA GLY A 56 13.76 -4.08 10.14
C GLY A 56 14.35 -3.78 8.76
N GLY A 57 14.02 -4.59 7.74
CA GLY A 57 14.43 -4.36 6.35
C GLY A 57 13.52 -3.37 5.62
N SER A 58 14.08 -2.65 4.65
CA SER A 58 13.28 -1.86 3.70
C SER A 58 12.56 -2.79 2.74
N THR A 59 11.27 -2.55 2.49
CA THR A 59 10.53 -3.26 1.43
C THR A 59 11.10 -2.88 0.07
N THR A 60 11.34 -3.86 -0.80
CA THR A 60 11.79 -3.63 -2.17
C THR A 60 10.69 -4.01 -3.17
N LEU A 61 10.87 -3.64 -4.45
CA LEU A 61 9.95 -4.11 -5.50
C LEU A 61 9.91 -5.62 -5.61
N GLU A 62 11.06 -6.28 -5.47
CA GLU A 62 11.13 -7.74 -5.48
C GLU A 62 10.38 -8.37 -4.30
N ASP A 63 10.47 -7.79 -3.10
CA ASP A 63 9.72 -8.30 -1.94
C ASP A 63 8.21 -8.20 -2.14
N MET A 64 7.75 -7.08 -2.71
CA MET A 64 6.33 -6.78 -2.86
C MET A 64 5.69 -7.45 -4.08
N LEU A 65 6.36 -7.45 -5.23
CA LEU A 65 5.80 -7.93 -6.51
C LEU A 65 6.38 -9.28 -6.95
N GLY A 66 7.48 -9.72 -6.34
CA GLY A 66 8.28 -10.81 -6.90
C GLY A 66 8.80 -10.48 -8.31
N THR A 67 9.33 -11.50 -8.97
CA THR A 67 9.89 -11.39 -10.34
C THR A 67 9.12 -12.20 -11.39
N ASN A 68 8.05 -12.89 -10.99
CA ASN A 68 7.29 -13.82 -11.83
C ASN A 68 5.87 -13.36 -12.17
N GLN A 69 5.47 -12.16 -11.73
CA GLN A 69 4.10 -11.65 -11.92
C GLN A 69 3.96 -10.66 -13.07
N LEU A 70 5.06 -10.00 -13.45
CA LEU A 70 5.10 -8.99 -14.50
C LEU A 70 5.72 -9.57 -15.78
N THR A 71 5.29 -9.07 -16.95
CA THR A 71 5.92 -9.46 -18.22
C THR A 71 7.37 -8.96 -18.25
N ALA A 72 8.32 -9.88 -18.20
CA ALA A 72 9.73 -9.62 -18.43
C ALA A 72 10.05 -9.59 -19.94
N ALA A 73 11.04 -8.79 -20.35
CA ALA A 73 11.47 -8.74 -21.75
C ALA A 73 12.97 -8.43 -21.90
N SER A 74 13.50 -8.60 -23.11
CA SER A 74 14.89 -8.21 -23.43
C SER A 74 15.07 -6.70 -23.58
N PHE A 75 13.98 -5.98 -23.88
CA PHE A 75 13.92 -4.52 -23.99
C PHE A 75 12.83 -3.94 -23.09
N TYR A 76 13.15 -2.85 -22.39
CA TYR A 76 12.25 -2.23 -21.40
C TYR A 76 10.91 -1.74 -21.96
N THR A 77 10.84 -1.40 -23.26
CA THR A 77 9.59 -0.98 -23.92
C THR A 77 8.63 -2.14 -24.18
N SER A 78 9.12 -3.38 -24.08
CA SER A 78 8.34 -4.62 -24.27
C SER A 78 8.02 -5.34 -22.95
N ALA A 79 8.42 -4.76 -21.81
CA ALA A 79 8.13 -5.26 -20.48
C ALA A 79 7.00 -4.45 -19.83
N ASP A 80 6.36 -5.05 -18.83
CA ASP A 80 5.59 -4.25 -17.87
C ASP A 80 6.55 -3.38 -17.05
N ARG A 81 6.09 -2.19 -16.67
CA ARG A 81 6.90 -1.21 -15.94
C ARG A 81 6.25 -0.81 -14.63
N VAL A 82 7.08 -0.61 -13.63
CA VAL A 82 6.75 0.01 -12.35
C VAL A 82 7.25 1.46 -12.41
N LEU A 83 6.38 2.43 -12.17
CA LEU A 83 6.73 3.84 -12.16
C LEU A 83 6.65 4.35 -10.71
N LEU A 84 7.83 4.57 -10.11
CA LEU A 84 7.96 5.14 -8.78
C LEU A 84 8.04 6.66 -8.87
N TRP A 85 7.14 7.35 -8.17
CA TRP A 85 7.12 8.80 -8.12
C TRP A 85 8.14 9.31 -7.10
N ASP A 86 9.13 10.06 -7.58
CA ASP A 86 10.04 10.81 -6.74
C ASP A 86 9.38 12.14 -6.36
N ARG A 87 8.93 12.25 -5.10
CA ARG A 87 8.26 13.45 -4.57
C ARG A 87 9.18 14.68 -4.53
N VAL A 88 10.49 14.46 -4.37
CA VAL A 88 11.48 15.55 -4.27
C VAL A 88 11.90 15.99 -5.66
N GLY A 89 12.23 15.03 -6.54
CA GLY A 89 12.60 15.28 -7.92
C GLY A 89 11.42 15.63 -8.84
N VAL A 90 10.17 15.45 -8.38
CA VAL A 90 8.92 15.66 -9.13
C VAL A 90 8.97 14.92 -10.49
N THR A 91 9.42 13.67 -10.46
CA THR A 91 9.65 12.86 -11.65
C THR A 91 9.36 11.39 -11.40
N TYR A 92 9.28 10.61 -12.48
CA TYR A 92 9.16 9.17 -12.39
C TYR A 92 10.49 8.47 -12.60
N ASN A 93 10.74 7.46 -11.77
CA ASN A 93 11.72 6.43 -12.02
C ASN A 93 11.00 5.16 -12.48
N PHE A 94 11.41 4.65 -13.63
CA PHE A 94 10.81 3.50 -14.29
C PHE A 94 11.67 2.27 -13.99
N PHE A 95 11.03 1.16 -13.68
CA PHE A 95 11.68 -0.13 -13.46
C PHE A 95 10.94 -1.23 -14.21
N ALA A 96 11.67 -2.23 -14.72
CA ALA A 96 11.08 -3.39 -15.39
C ALA A 96 11.94 -4.63 -15.17
N ILE A 97 11.36 -5.81 -15.39
CA ILE A 97 12.06 -7.08 -15.26
C ILE A 97 12.73 -7.43 -16.59
N ARG A 98 14.03 -7.70 -16.55
CA ARG A 98 14.79 -8.15 -17.71
C ARG A 98 14.70 -9.67 -17.85
N SER A 99 14.40 -10.16 -19.05
CA SER A 99 14.19 -11.59 -19.27
C SER A 99 15.47 -12.45 -19.22
N SER A 100 16.67 -11.85 -19.35
CA SER A 100 17.93 -12.60 -19.34
C SER A 100 18.38 -13.06 -17.96
N ASP A 101 17.98 -12.35 -16.90
CA ASP A 101 18.36 -12.64 -15.51
C ASP A 101 17.18 -12.67 -14.53
N GLY A 102 15.98 -12.27 -14.97
CA GLY A 102 14.78 -12.25 -14.15
C GLY A 102 14.82 -11.19 -13.04
N LYS A 103 15.63 -10.14 -13.18
CA LYS A 103 15.78 -9.10 -12.15
C LYS A 103 15.19 -7.77 -12.59
N PHE A 104 14.88 -6.91 -11.62
CA PHE A 104 14.51 -5.53 -11.89
C PHE A 104 15.73 -4.73 -12.40
N HIS A 105 15.49 -3.85 -13.38
CA HIS A 105 16.45 -2.90 -13.93
C HIS A 105 15.79 -1.54 -14.11
N ASN A 106 16.60 -0.48 -14.09
CA ASN A 106 16.15 0.86 -14.46
C ASN A 106 15.69 0.88 -15.93
N ALA A 107 14.48 1.35 -16.16
CA ALA A 107 13.80 1.38 -17.45
C ALA A 107 13.57 2.82 -17.97
N ASN A 108 14.31 3.81 -17.44
CA ASN A 108 14.21 5.22 -17.87
C ASN A 108 14.72 5.43 -19.31
N SER A 109 15.69 4.62 -19.75
CA SER A 109 16.30 4.72 -21.08
C SER A 109 17.00 3.41 -21.46
N ALA A 110 17.41 3.29 -22.74
CA ALA A 110 18.18 2.13 -23.21
C ALA A 110 19.55 2.00 -22.51
N GLY A 111 20.21 3.12 -22.21
CA GLY A 111 21.48 3.12 -21.49
C GLY A 111 21.32 2.70 -20.02
N ALA A 112 20.28 3.19 -19.35
CA ALA A 112 19.96 2.81 -17.98
C ALA A 112 19.56 1.33 -17.89
N TRP A 113 18.81 0.85 -18.88
CA TRP A 113 18.46 -0.56 -19.00
C TRP A 113 19.72 -1.41 -19.01
N ALA A 114 20.68 -1.13 -19.90
CA ALA A 114 21.94 -1.87 -20.02
C ALA A 114 22.82 -1.89 -18.76
N GLY A 115 22.50 -1.06 -17.75
CA GLY A 115 23.14 -1.07 -16.45
C GLY A 115 22.90 -2.34 -15.62
N PRO A 116 23.51 -2.40 -14.42
CA PRO A 116 23.31 -3.50 -13.48
C PRO A 116 21.86 -3.60 -13.01
N ALA A 117 21.49 -4.77 -12.48
CA ALA A 117 20.21 -4.95 -11.83
C ALA A 117 20.04 -3.98 -10.65
N THR A 118 18.82 -3.51 -10.45
CA THR A 118 18.44 -2.57 -9.40
C THR A 118 17.14 -3.05 -8.77
N ASN A 119 17.09 -3.16 -7.46
CA ASN A 119 15.87 -3.48 -6.73
C ASN A 119 15.52 -2.30 -5.80
N PRO A 120 14.77 -1.30 -6.29
CA PRO A 120 14.54 -0.09 -5.53
C PRO A 120 13.67 -0.36 -4.31
N VAL A 121 13.94 0.41 -3.25
CA VAL A 121 13.13 0.44 -2.04
C VAL A 121 11.80 1.13 -2.33
N VAL A 122 10.72 0.56 -1.79
CA VAL A 122 9.39 1.16 -1.70
C VAL A 122 9.01 1.26 -0.23
N ASN A 123 8.47 2.39 0.20
CA ASN A 123 8.08 2.56 1.58
C ASN A 123 6.59 2.30 1.76
N VAL A 124 6.22 1.85 2.95
CA VAL A 124 4.81 1.80 3.37
C VAL A 124 4.17 3.18 3.16
N GLY A 125 2.97 3.19 2.57
CA GLY A 125 2.25 4.43 2.26
C GLY A 125 2.71 5.13 0.98
N ASP A 126 3.70 4.60 0.25
CA ASP A 126 3.98 5.06 -1.10
C ASP A 126 2.89 4.62 -2.08
N GLY A 127 2.70 5.40 -3.13
CA GLY A 127 1.89 5.02 -4.29
C GLY A 127 2.77 4.93 -5.54
N LEU A 128 2.40 4.08 -6.49
CA LEU A 128 3.14 3.87 -7.73
C LEU A 128 2.22 3.40 -8.86
N TRP A 129 2.66 3.54 -10.11
CA TRP A 129 1.94 2.97 -11.25
C TRP A 129 2.52 1.64 -11.67
N LEU A 130 1.63 0.68 -11.93
CA LEU A 130 1.92 -0.49 -12.75
C LEU A 130 1.43 -0.23 -14.17
N TRP A 131 2.35 -0.23 -15.11
CA TRP A 131 2.08 -0.01 -16.52
C TRP A 131 2.27 -1.30 -17.30
N ARG A 132 1.16 -1.86 -17.80
CA ARG A 132 1.16 -3.03 -18.66
C ARG A 132 1.82 -2.73 -20.00
N TYR A 133 2.57 -3.68 -20.56
CA TYR A 133 3.09 -3.57 -21.92
C TYR A 133 1.96 -3.39 -22.96
N GLY A 134 2.21 -2.55 -23.96
CA GLY A 134 1.23 -2.11 -24.97
C GLY A 134 0.65 -3.22 -25.84
N ALA A 135 1.35 -4.33 -26.07
CA ALA A 135 0.82 -5.45 -26.86
C ALA A 135 0.20 -6.58 -26.02
N ALA A 136 0.06 -6.39 -24.70
CA ALA A 136 -0.64 -7.35 -23.86
C ALA A 136 -2.12 -7.45 -24.28
N SER A 137 -2.61 -8.67 -24.52
CA SER A 137 -3.99 -8.92 -24.97
C SER A 137 -4.92 -9.40 -23.85
N THR A 138 -4.38 -9.78 -22.70
CA THR A 138 -5.12 -10.29 -21.56
C THR A 138 -4.86 -9.47 -20.30
N THR A 139 -5.88 -9.41 -19.44
CA THR A 139 -5.74 -8.90 -18.07
C THR A 139 -4.76 -9.79 -17.31
N ASN A 140 -3.83 -9.17 -16.58
CA ASN A 140 -2.90 -9.86 -15.70
C ASN A 140 -3.26 -9.57 -14.25
N GLN A 141 -3.31 -10.60 -13.39
CA GLN A 141 -3.56 -10.42 -11.96
C GLN A 141 -2.23 -10.36 -11.23
N VAL A 142 -1.98 -9.25 -10.56
CA VAL A 142 -0.78 -9.00 -9.76
C VAL A 142 -1.15 -8.98 -8.29
N TYR A 143 -0.28 -9.54 -7.47
CA TYR A 143 -0.38 -9.63 -6.03
C TYR A 143 0.69 -8.75 -5.40
N LEU A 144 0.26 -7.84 -4.53
CA LEU A 144 1.12 -7.04 -3.66
C LEU A 144 1.28 -7.83 -2.37
N LEU A 145 2.49 -8.27 -2.05
CA LEU A 145 2.81 -9.16 -0.96
C LEU A 145 3.59 -8.42 0.13
N GLY A 146 3.49 -8.90 1.37
CA GLY A 146 4.35 -8.47 2.46
C GLY A 146 3.79 -8.85 3.82
N GLU A 147 4.41 -8.32 4.87
CA GLU A 147 3.93 -8.46 6.25
C GLU A 147 2.94 -7.35 6.59
N VAL A 148 1.91 -7.72 7.35
CA VAL A 148 0.96 -6.76 7.92
C VAL A 148 1.69 -5.89 8.93
N ILE A 149 1.49 -4.58 8.83
CA ILE A 149 2.13 -3.61 9.72
C ILE A 149 1.51 -3.73 11.12
N ASP A 150 2.36 -4.01 12.09
CA ASP A 150 2.04 -4.13 13.52
C ASP A 150 2.35 -2.84 14.31
N ALA A 151 3.00 -1.86 13.68
CA ALA A 151 3.29 -0.58 14.29
C ALA A 151 2.01 0.13 14.74
N THR A 152 2.03 0.75 15.92
CA THR A 152 0.86 1.45 16.49
C THR A 152 0.42 2.64 15.65
N ASN A 153 1.37 3.34 15.04
CA ASN A 153 1.12 4.46 14.16
C ASN A 153 2.04 4.39 12.94
N ALA A 154 1.58 4.91 11.81
CA ALA A 154 2.37 5.15 10.61
C ALA A 154 2.36 6.64 10.28
N VAL A 155 3.48 7.17 9.78
CA VAL A 155 3.61 8.58 9.40
C VAL A 155 4.07 8.69 7.96
N ILE A 156 3.30 9.40 7.14
CA ILE A 156 3.63 9.64 5.73
C ILE A 156 3.89 11.14 5.54
N PRO A 157 5.11 11.54 5.14
CA PRO A 157 5.39 12.93 4.79
C PRO A 157 4.77 13.28 3.42
N ILE A 158 4.02 14.37 3.40
CA ILE A 158 3.36 14.94 2.23
C ILE A 158 3.98 16.32 1.99
N TYR A 159 4.73 16.44 0.90
CA TYR A 159 5.44 17.65 0.51
C TYR A 159 4.54 18.58 -0.29
N GLU A 160 5.00 19.81 -0.54
CA GLU A 160 4.35 20.73 -1.47
C GLU A 160 4.14 20.07 -2.85
N GLY A 161 3.00 20.33 -3.47
CA GLY A 161 2.73 19.82 -4.80
C GLY A 161 2.15 18.42 -4.80
N LEU A 162 2.45 17.65 -5.85
CA LEU A 162 1.86 16.34 -6.08
C LEU A 162 2.67 15.24 -5.40
N ASN A 163 1.98 14.43 -4.63
CA ASN A 163 2.51 13.27 -3.93
C ASN A 163 1.72 12.05 -4.38
N LEU A 164 2.40 10.97 -4.72
CA LEU A 164 1.77 9.67 -4.95
C LEU A 164 1.92 8.86 -3.66
N ILE A 165 0.80 8.63 -2.99
CA ILE A 165 0.73 8.00 -1.66
C ILE A 165 -0.38 6.95 -1.63
N SER A 166 -0.42 6.17 -0.57
CA SER A 166 -1.49 5.22 -0.25
C SER A 166 -1.75 5.20 1.26
N TYR A 167 -2.84 4.56 1.66
CA TYR A 167 -3.10 4.33 3.07
C TYR A 167 -2.09 3.32 3.63
N PRO A 168 -1.43 3.61 4.77
CA PRO A 168 -0.30 2.81 5.22
C PRO A 168 -0.72 1.43 5.75
N PHE A 169 -1.98 1.23 6.16
CA PHE A 169 -2.42 -0.06 6.71
C PHE A 169 -3.21 -0.88 5.69
N SER A 170 -3.21 -2.20 5.88
CA SER A 170 -3.79 -3.17 4.95
C SER A 170 -5.33 -3.28 4.96
N CYS A 171 -6.05 -2.18 5.18
CA CYS A 171 -7.52 -2.12 5.17
C CYS A 171 -8.05 -1.06 4.19
N GLU A 172 -9.36 -1.06 3.97
CA GLU A 172 -10.00 0.01 3.20
C GLU A 172 -9.79 1.36 3.89
N PHE A 173 -9.59 2.40 3.10
CA PHE A 173 -9.36 3.76 3.55
C PHE A 173 -10.60 4.62 3.30
N ASP A 174 -11.26 5.03 4.38
CA ASP A 174 -12.24 6.10 4.36
C ASP A 174 -11.56 7.41 4.75
N VAL A 175 -11.40 8.30 3.78
CA VAL A 175 -10.68 9.57 3.96
C VAL A 175 -11.34 10.44 5.05
N ASN A 176 -12.66 10.35 5.22
CA ASN A 176 -13.41 11.12 6.21
C ASN A 176 -13.46 10.48 7.60
N ALA A 177 -13.07 9.21 7.73
CA ALA A 177 -12.88 8.53 9.01
C ALA A 177 -11.42 8.54 9.47
N SER A 178 -10.53 9.13 8.67
CA SER A 178 -9.09 9.16 8.88
C SER A 178 -8.63 10.43 9.61
N THR A 179 -7.35 10.50 9.96
CA THR A 179 -6.72 11.71 10.48
C THR A 179 -6.36 12.71 9.38
N LEU A 180 -6.52 12.39 8.10
CA LEU A 180 -6.25 13.31 6.99
C LEU A 180 -7.33 14.41 6.89
N THR A 181 -7.45 15.26 7.90
CA THR A 181 -8.50 16.30 8.04
C THR A 181 -7.89 17.65 8.39
N THR A 182 -8.69 18.72 8.38
CA THR A 182 -8.23 20.08 8.70
C THR A 182 -7.64 20.21 10.10
N ASN A 183 -8.11 19.40 11.06
CA ASN A 183 -7.58 19.38 12.43
C ASN A 183 -6.13 18.91 12.50
N ASN A 184 -5.64 18.21 11.47
CA ASN A 184 -4.28 17.71 11.38
C ASN A 184 -3.47 18.42 10.28
N GLY A 185 -3.84 19.64 9.94
CA GLY A 185 -3.04 20.51 9.07
C GLY A 185 -3.33 20.41 7.58
N VAL A 186 -4.33 19.62 7.15
CA VAL A 186 -4.86 19.66 5.78
C VAL A 186 -5.51 21.01 5.51
N ILE A 187 -5.29 21.60 4.33
CA ILE A 187 -5.88 22.90 3.99
C ILE A 187 -7.26 22.72 3.37
N GLY A 188 -8.30 23.17 4.08
CA GLY A 188 -9.65 23.29 3.53
C GLY A 188 -9.83 24.58 2.73
N GLY A 189 -10.68 24.54 1.70
CA GLY A 189 -11.03 25.70 0.88
C GLY A 189 -12.54 25.99 0.87
N THR A 190 -12.91 27.23 0.58
CA THR A 190 -14.29 27.59 0.20
C THR A 190 -14.58 27.17 -1.25
N PHE A 191 -13.53 27.10 -2.07
CA PHE A 191 -13.52 26.52 -3.41
C PHE A 191 -12.56 25.33 -3.45
N TYR A 192 -12.91 24.29 -4.21
CA TYR A 192 -12.07 23.09 -4.34
C TYR A 192 -10.71 23.35 -5.00
N THR A 193 -10.54 24.48 -5.71
CA THR A 193 -9.28 24.87 -6.34
C THR A 193 -8.25 25.46 -5.37
N THR A 194 -8.69 25.87 -4.17
CA THR A 194 -7.83 26.48 -3.15
C THR A 194 -7.60 25.56 -1.94
N ALA A 195 -8.15 24.35 -1.98
CA ALA A 195 -8.00 23.34 -0.95
C ALA A 195 -6.91 22.33 -1.34
N ASP A 196 -6.39 21.61 -0.34
CA ASP A 196 -5.77 20.33 -0.60
C ASP A 196 -6.80 19.39 -1.25
N TRP A 197 -6.33 18.57 -2.19
CA TRP A 197 -7.18 17.63 -2.90
C TRP A 197 -6.46 16.31 -3.17
N ILE A 198 -7.24 15.26 -3.37
CA ILE A 198 -6.76 13.97 -3.85
C ILE A 198 -7.39 13.63 -5.20
N LEU A 199 -6.67 12.83 -6.00
CA LEU A 199 -7.22 12.18 -7.18
C LEU A 199 -7.19 10.67 -6.96
N VAL A 200 -8.36 10.07 -7.00
CA VAL A 200 -8.56 8.62 -6.90
C VAL A 200 -8.77 8.08 -8.30
N TRP A 201 -7.96 7.10 -8.69
CA TRP A 201 -8.03 6.49 -10.01
C TRP A 201 -9.22 5.55 -10.11
N ASP A 202 -10.08 5.75 -11.11
CA ASP A 202 -11.10 4.78 -11.52
C ASP A 202 -10.56 3.96 -12.70
N PRO A 203 -10.18 2.70 -12.47
CA PRO A 203 -9.62 1.85 -13.52
C PRO A 203 -10.66 1.44 -14.58
N VAL A 204 -11.96 1.44 -14.23
CA VAL A 204 -13.03 1.05 -15.15
C VAL A 204 -13.32 2.21 -16.11
N GLY A 205 -13.52 3.41 -15.58
CA GLY A 205 -13.73 4.62 -16.38
C GLY A 205 -12.46 5.21 -16.99
N ARG A 206 -11.28 4.73 -16.57
CA ARG A 206 -9.94 5.27 -16.93
C ARG A 206 -9.86 6.78 -16.69
N THR A 207 -10.41 7.21 -15.56
CA THR A 207 -10.53 8.62 -15.18
C THR A 207 -10.12 8.80 -13.72
N TYR A 208 -9.97 10.05 -13.29
CA TYR A 208 -9.82 10.37 -11.88
C TYR A 208 -11.10 10.96 -11.32
N HIS A 209 -11.39 10.61 -10.08
CA HIS A 209 -12.30 11.37 -9.22
C HIS A 209 -11.49 12.28 -8.32
N LYS A 210 -11.82 13.56 -8.31
CA LYS A 210 -11.19 14.55 -7.44
C LYS A 210 -11.99 14.70 -6.16
N TRP A 211 -11.33 14.57 -5.02
CA TRP A 211 -11.91 14.92 -3.73
C TRP A 211 -11.11 16.06 -3.10
N ALA A 212 -11.77 17.03 -2.49
CA ALA A 212 -11.11 18.18 -1.87
C ALA A 212 -11.68 18.46 -0.48
N VAL A 213 -10.89 19.08 0.39
CA VAL A 213 -11.35 19.38 1.75
C VAL A 213 -12.11 20.70 1.80
N LYS A 214 -13.33 20.66 2.33
CA LYS A 214 -14.18 21.84 2.47
C LYS A 214 -13.94 22.52 3.81
N ALA A 215 -13.67 23.83 3.77
CA ALA A 215 -13.34 24.58 4.99
C ALA A 215 -14.50 24.67 5.99
N SER A 216 -15.76 24.58 5.53
CA SER A 216 -16.94 24.78 6.39
C SER A 216 -17.18 23.63 7.38
N ASP A 217 -16.77 22.41 7.05
CA ASP A 217 -16.98 21.21 7.88
C ASP A 217 -15.71 20.37 8.08
N GLY A 218 -14.61 20.71 7.40
CA GLY A 218 -13.33 20.02 7.49
C GLY A 218 -13.33 18.64 6.83
N LYS A 219 -14.34 18.32 6.01
CA LYS A 219 -14.51 17.00 5.38
C LYS A 219 -14.10 17.02 3.91
N TRP A 220 -13.82 15.83 3.37
CA TRP A 220 -13.58 15.61 1.96
C TRP A 220 -14.90 15.52 1.19
N HIS A 221 -15.02 16.28 0.12
CA HIS A 221 -16.15 16.31 -0.81
C HIS A 221 -15.71 15.98 -2.22
N TYR A 222 -16.62 15.43 -3.02
CA TYR A 222 -16.42 15.32 -4.46
C TYR A 222 -16.20 16.71 -5.06
N ALA A 223 -15.18 16.83 -5.90
CA ALA A 223 -14.68 18.09 -6.47
C ALA A 223 -14.43 17.96 -7.99
N ASP A 224 -15.10 17.01 -8.63
CA ASP A 224 -15.09 16.85 -10.09
C ASP A 224 -15.73 18.04 -10.80
N SER A 225 -16.70 18.70 -10.14
CA SER A 225 -17.39 19.89 -10.61
C SER A 225 -17.91 20.75 -9.46
N ALA A 226 -18.38 21.97 -9.76
CA ALA A 226 -19.07 22.82 -8.77
C ALA A 226 -20.35 22.16 -8.21
N ALA A 227 -21.06 21.38 -9.03
CA ALA A 227 -22.29 20.70 -8.61
C ALA A 227 -21.98 19.59 -7.59
N THR A 228 -20.97 18.77 -7.85
CA THR A 228 -20.54 17.72 -6.90
C THR A 228 -19.94 18.33 -5.63
N TRP A 229 -19.23 19.45 -5.75
CA TRP A 229 -18.68 20.20 -4.61
C TRP A 229 -19.75 20.72 -3.66
N ALA A 230 -20.88 21.19 -4.19
CA ALA A 230 -22.02 21.63 -3.39
C ALA A 230 -22.73 20.46 -2.65
N GLY A 231 -22.43 19.21 -3.02
CA GLY A 231 -22.99 18.02 -2.38
C GLY A 231 -22.41 17.71 -1.00
N GLY A 232 -22.85 16.57 -0.46
CA GLY A 232 -22.37 16.03 0.81
C GLY A 232 -20.94 15.49 0.76
N PRO A 233 -20.38 15.09 1.91
CA PRO A 233 -19.04 14.48 1.98
C PRO A 233 -18.96 13.18 1.16
N VAL A 234 -17.75 12.85 0.70
CA VAL A 234 -17.47 11.55 0.08
C VAL A 234 -17.70 10.43 1.10
N THR A 235 -18.35 9.36 0.65
CA THR A 235 -18.55 8.12 1.43
C THR A 235 -17.85 6.91 0.81
N ASN A 236 -17.25 7.09 -0.36
CA ASN A 236 -16.50 6.06 -1.05
C ASN A 236 -15.17 5.82 -0.32
N LYS A 237 -14.80 4.55 -0.25
CA LYS A 237 -13.53 4.12 0.29
C LYS A 237 -12.55 3.83 -0.83
N ILE A 238 -11.27 4.02 -0.53
CA ILE A 238 -10.16 3.59 -1.37
C ILE A 238 -9.80 2.18 -0.91
N ALA A 239 -9.75 1.23 -1.84
CA ALA A 239 -9.56 -0.17 -1.50
C ALA A 239 -8.11 -0.46 -1.06
N VAL A 240 -7.91 -1.60 -0.39
CA VAL A 240 -6.56 -2.06 -0.01
C VAL A 240 -5.66 -2.14 -1.24
N GLY A 241 -4.43 -1.62 -1.09
CA GLY A 241 -3.44 -1.63 -2.15
C GLY A 241 -3.72 -0.64 -3.28
N GLU A 242 -4.65 0.31 -3.11
CA GLU A 242 -4.81 1.46 -4.01
C GLU A 242 -3.98 2.64 -3.55
N GLY A 243 -3.34 3.29 -4.53
CA GLY A 243 -2.73 4.60 -4.33
C GLY A 243 -3.70 5.71 -4.75
N PHE A 244 -3.36 6.93 -4.38
CA PHE A 244 -4.02 8.14 -4.84
C PHE A 244 -3.00 9.27 -4.93
N TRP A 245 -3.29 10.23 -5.81
CA TRP A 245 -2.53 11.48 -5.77
C TRP A 245 -3.04 12.34 -4.64
N TYR A 246 -2.13 12.99 -3.93
CA TYR A 246 -2.42 14.07 -3.01
C TYR A 246 -1.74 15.35 -3.49
N LYS A 247 -2.51 16.42 -3.66
CA LYS A 247 -1.99 17.77 -3.87
C LYS A 247 -2.01 18.55 -2.57
N ARG A 248 -0.82 18.88 -2.10
CA ARG A 248 -0.61 19.88 -1.06
C ARG A 248 -0.51 21.27 -1.70
N VAL A 249 -1.31 22.22 -1.22
CA VAL A 249 -1.34 23.59 -1.76
C VAL A 249 -0.38 24.56 -1.06
N THR A 250 0.27 24.13 0.03
CA THR A 250 1.23 24.95 0.79
C THR A 250 2.63 24.36 0.73
N ASN A 251 3.64 25.17 1.06
CA ASN A 251 5.03 24.75 1.17
C ASN A 251 5.37 24.03 2.48
N ALA A 252 4.43 23.98 3.43
CA ALA A 252 4.64 23.27 4.70
C ALA A 252 4.37 21.78 4.53
N VAL A 253 5.38 20.96 4.86
CA VAL A 253 5.27 19.50 4.89
C VAL A 253 4.19 19.09 5.88
N LEU A 254 3.23 18.30 5.42
CA LEU A 254 2.22 17.67 6.25
C LEU A 254 2.72 16.27 6.63
N ASN A 255 2.88 15.99 7.92
CA ASN A 255 3.15 14.64 8.42
C ASN A 255 1.83 13.95 8.73
N TRP A 256 1.27 13.25 7.76
CA TRP A 256 0.02 12.52 7.96
C TRP A 256 0.28 11.29 8.83
N ALA A 257 -0.20 11.35 10.07
CA ALA A 257 -0.02 10.30 11.07
C ALA A 257 -1.32 9.53 11.29
N GLU A 258 -1.31 8.22 11.04
CA GLU A 258 -2.47 7.35 11.22
C GLU A 258 -2.23 6.31 12.28
N SER A 259 -3.26 6.06 13.09
CA SER A 259 -3.25 4.97 14.06
C SER A 259 -3.67 3.67 13.42
N ASN A 260 -3.07 2.57 13.88
CA ASN A 260 -3.32 1.24 13.35
C ASN A 260 -4.76 0.79 13.69
N PRO A 261 -5.63 0.60 12.68
CA PRO A 261 -7.03 0.27 12.91
C PRO A 261 -7.23 -1.15 13.46
N TYR A 262 -6.20 -2.00 13.43
CA TYR A 262 -6.27 -3.36 13.95
C TYR A 262 -6.04 -3.43 15.46
N LEU A 263 -5.36 -2.43 16.04
CA LEU A 263 -5.00 -2.45 17.47
C LEU A 263 -6.09 -1.85 18.37
N SER A 264 -7.01 -1.06 17.83
CA SER A 264 -8.11 -0.47 18.60
C SER A 264 -9.21 -1.48 18.99
N ASN A 265 -9.12 -2.72 18.48
CA ASN A 265 -10.08 -3.79 18.72
C ASN A 265 -9.52 -4.95 19.57
N LEU A 266 -8.32 -4.79 20.14
CA LEU A 266 -7.69 -5.74 21.07
C LEU A 266 -7.81 -5.24 22.52
#